data_AF-A0A1Y2W889-F1
#
_entry.id   AF-A0A1Y2W889-F1
#
_cell.length_a   1.000
_cell.length_b   1.000
_cell.length_c   1.000
_cell.angle_alpha   90.00
_cell.angle_beta   90.00
_cell.angle_gamma   90.00
#
_symmetry.space_group_name_H-M   'P 1'
#
loop_
_entity.id
_entity.type
_entity.pdbx_description
1 polymer ?
#
loop_
_entity_poly.entity_id
_entity_poly.type
_entity_poly.pdbx_seq_one_letter_code
_entity_poly.pdbx_strand_id
1 'polypeptide(L)'
;MFKGATALQFAAIHGNLEMAIILIEHGARLDVPPPRSPHGRWPIEGAAENGRLDMIQLLWNANNGPFDDKQCQKAIRLAEYQGHFGCSDLIRELMAKSTAGSSES
;
A
#
# COMPACT_ATOMS: atom_id res chain seq x y z
N MET A 1 -9.02 -3.46 -19.35
CA MET A 1 -8.37 -4.77 -19.06
C MET A 1 -7.91 -4.70 -17.59
N PHE A 2 -8.63 -5.36 -16.68
CA PHE A 2 -8.56 -5.08 -15.22
C PHE A 2 -7.84 -6.15 -14.38
N LYS A 3 -7.09 -7.07 -15.00
CA LYS A 3 -6.86 -8.39 -14.37
C LYS A 3 -5.76 -8.45 -13.29
N GLY A 4 -4.71 -7.62 -13.35
CA GLY A 4 -3.58 -7.70 -12.41
C GLY A 4 -3.70 -6.77 -11.20
N ALA A 5 -3.90 -5.48 -11.45
CA ALA A 5 -3.97 -4.46 -10.39
C ALA A 5 -5.13 -4.68 -9.41
N THR A 6 -6.28 -5.12 -9.93
CA THR A 6 -7.45 -5.42 -9.11
C THR A 6 -7.21 -6.64 -8.21
N ALA A 7 -6.48 -7.65 -8.68
CA ALA A 7 -6.15 -8.81 -7.87
C ALA A 7 -5.24 -8.43 -6.68
N LEU A 8 -4.25 -7.56 -6.91
CA LEU A 8 -3.35 -7.10 -5.85
C LEU A 8 -4.06 -6.21 -4.82
N GLN A 9 -5.00 -5.37 -5.27
CA GLN A 9 -5.87 -4.59 -4.38
C GLN A 9 -6.70 -5.50 -3.46
N PHE A 10 -7.31 -6.56 -4.02
CA PHE A 10 -8.06 -7.52 -3.23
C PHE A 10 -7.17 -8.30 -2.25
N ALA A 11 -6.00 -8.75 -2.69
CA ALA A 11 -5.02 -9.40 -1.83
C ALA A 11 -4.61 -8.48 -0.67
N ALA A 12 -4.39 -7.19 -0.95
CA ALA A 12 -4.01 -6.20 0.04
C ALA A 12 -5.10 -5.96 1.11
N ILE A 13 -6.36 -5.82 0.68
CA ILE A 13 -7.51 -5.66 1.60
C ILE A 13 -7.64 -6.87 2.54
N HIS A 14 -7.50 -8.08 2.00
CA HIS A 14 -7.63 -9.32 2.78
C HIS A 14 -6.35 -9.68 3.56
N GLY A 15 -5.23 -9.01 3.31
CA GLY A 15 -3.94 -9.36 3.90
C GLY A 15 -3.37 -10.68 3.37
N ASN A 16 -3.76 -11.10 2.16
CA ASN A 16 -3.25 -12.33 1.55
C ASN A 16 -1.84 -12.10 0.99
N LEU A 17 -0.83 -12.23 1.85
CA LEU A 17 0.58 -12.00 1.52
C LEU A 17 1.07 -12.93 0.42
N GLU A 18 0.73 -14.22 0.48
CA GLU A 18 1.18 -15.21 -0.51
C GLU A 18 0.68 -14.84 -1.91
N MET A 19 -0.60 -14.50 -2.03
CA MET A 19 -1.15 -14.05 -3.31
C MET A 19 -0.55 -12.72 -3.77
N ALA A 20 -0.31 -11.78 -2.85
CA ALA A 20 0.34 -10.51 -3.20
C ALA A 20 1.77 -10.73 -3.71
N ILE A 21 2.56 -11.60 -3.06
CA ILE A 21 3.91 -11.97 -3.48
C ILE A 21 3.88 -12.56 -4.89
N ILE A 22 3.04 -13.59 -5.13
CA ILE A 22 2.91 -14.22 -6.45
C ILE A 22 2.57 -13.18 -7.52
N LEU A 23 1.61 -12.29 -7.23
CA LEU A 23 1.20 -11.24 -8.17
C LEU A 23 2.36 -10.29 -8.46
N ILE A 24 3.08 -9.83 -7.44
CA ILE A 24 4.23 -8.92 -7.57
C ILE A 24 5.35 -9.59 -8.39
N GLU A 25 5.68 -10.85 -8.10
CA GLU A 25 6.67 -11.63 -8.85
C GLU A 25 6.30 -11.79 -10.33
N HIS A 26 5.01 -11.87 -10.64
CA HIS A 26 4.50 -11.92 -12.01
C HIS A 26 4.34 -10.52 -12.65
N GLY A 27 4.94 -9.48 -12.06
CA GLY A 27 4.94 -8.12 -12.60
C GLY A 27 3.64 -7.36 -12.37
N ALA A 28 2.90 -7.67 -11.30
CA ALA A 28 1.73 -6.87 -10.93
C ALA A 28 2.15 -5.42 -10.67
N ARG A 29 1.47 -4.53 -11.38
CA ARG A 29 1.70 -3.09 -11.29
C ARG A 29 1.04 -2.51 -10.05
N LEU A 30 1.84 -1.84 -9.22
CA LEU A 30 1.42 -1.12 -8.01
C LEU A 30 0.93 0.31 -8.31
N ASP A 31 1.31 0.84 -9.47
CA ASP A 31 1.02 2.21 -9.94
C ASP A 31 -0.32 2.32 -10.68
N VAL A 32 -1.13 1.26 -10.70
CA VAL A 32 -2.40 1.26 -11.40
C VAL A 32 -3.49 1.86 -10.51
N PRO A 33 -4.18 2.92 -10.98
CA PRO A 33 -5.21 3.57 -10.20
C PRO A 33 -6.38 2.63 -9.92
N PRO A 34 -7.02 2.76 -8.74
CA PRO A 34 -8.19 1.97 -8.43
C PRO A 34 -9.37 2.31 -9.34
N PRO A 35 -10.39 1.44 -9.39
CA PRO A 35 -11.65 1.75 -10.06
C PRO A 35 -12.20 3.09 -9.55
N ARG A 36 -12.78 3.88 -10.46
CA ARG A 36 -13.42 5.16 -10.12
C ARG A 36 -14.74 4.90 -9.39
N SER A 37 -14.63 4.53 -8.13
CA SER A 37 -15.70 4.16 -7.20
C SER A 37 -15.39 4.77 -5.83
N PRO A 38 -16.41 5.12 -5.02
CA PRO A 38 -16.20 5.54 -3.63
C PRO A 38 -15.39 4.52 -2.80
N HIS A 39 -15.43 3.24 -3.19
CA HIS A 39 -14.68 2.15 -2.56
C HIS A 39 -13.37 1.82 -3.29
N GLY A 40 -12.99 2.58 -4.31
CA GLY A 40 -11.70 2.41 -4.97
C GLY A 40 -10.56 2.69 -4.00
N ARG A 41 -9.67 1.70 -3.84
CA ARG A 41 -8.49 1.79 -2.98
C ARG A 41 -7.23 1.36 -3.72
N TRP A 42 -6.18 2.13 -3.55
CA TRP A 42 -4.83 1.65 -3.86
C TRP A 42 -4.48 0.49 -2.93
N PRO A 43 -3.58 -0.44 -3.33
CA PRO A 43 -3.20 -1.56 -2.48
C PRO A 43 -2.80 -1.14 -1.06
N ILE A 44 -1.97 -0.09 -0.92
CA ILE A 44 -1.54 0.42 0.39
C ILE A 44 -2.70 1.01 1.20
N GLU A 45 -3.65 1.68 0.56
CA GLU A 45 -4.84 2.23 1.23
C GLU A 45 -5.73 1.10 1.77
N GLY A 46 -5.96 0.05 0.98
CA GLY A 46 -6.75 -1.10 1.39
C GLY A 46 -6.09 -1.91 2.52
N ALA A 47 -4.77 -2.06 2.46
CA ALA A 47 -3.99 -2.69 3.53
C ALA A 47 -4.09 -1.89 4.84
N ALA A 48 -3.93 -0.58 4.78
CA ALA A 48 -4.00 0.31 5.95
C ALA A 48 -5.41 0.37 6.56
N GLU A 49 -6.44 0.48 5.73
CA GLU A 49 -7.86 0.46 6.14
C GLU A 49 -8.25 -0.84 6.86
N ASN A 50 -7.55 -1.96 6.59
CA ASN A 50 -7.84 -3.27 7.18
C ASN A 50 -6.76 -3.76 8.17
N GLY A 51 -5.84 -2.88 8.59
CA GLY A 51 -4.86 -3.20 9.63
C GLY A 51 -3.78 -4.19 9.20
N ARG A 52 -3.48 -4.28 7.90
CA ARG A 52 -2.55 -5.26 7.32
C ARG A 52 -1.11 -4.74 7.34
N LEU A 53 -0.51 -4.69 8.52
CA LEU A 53 0.87 -4.22 8.76
C LEU A 53 1.90 -4.86 7.81
N ASP A 54 1.97 -6.19 7.78
CA ASP A 54 2.95 -6.91 6.95
C ASP A 54 2.74 -6.66 5.46
N MET A 55 1.48 -6.46 5.04
CA MET A 55 1.13 -6.15 3.66
C MET A 55 1.62 -4.74 3.28
N ILE A 56 1.51 -3.76 4.18
CA ILE A 56 2.05 -2.41 3.94
C ILE A 56 3.56 -2.51 3.69
N GLN A 57 4.28 -3.27 4.51
CA GLN A 57 5.72 -3.45 4.35
C GLN A 57 6.07 -4.13 3.02
N LEU A 58 5.35 -5.19 2.66
CA LEU A 58 5.51 -5.89 1.39
C LEU A 58 5.32 -4.94 0.20
N LEU A 59 4.20 -4.21 0.19
CA LEU A 59 3.85 -3.28 -0.87
C LEU A 59 4.87 -2.13 -0.98
N TRP A 60 5.34 -1.61 0.16
CA TRP A 60 6.36 -0.55 0.18
C TRP A 60 7.68 -1.01 -0.44
N ASN A 61 8.14 -2.20 -0.05
CA ASN A 61 9.36 -2.78 -0.59
C ASN A 61 9.23 -3.07 -2.10
N ALA A 62 8.08 -3.62 -2.51
CA ALA A 62 7.82 -3.97 -3.91
C ALA A 62 7.69 -2.75 -4.84
N ASN A 63 7.29 -1.59 -4.32
CA ASN A 63 7.16 -0.36 -5.10
C ASN A 63 8.53 0.29 -5.43
N ASN A 64 9.62 -0.21 -4.84
CA ASN A 64 11.00 0.26 -5.08
C ASN A 64 11.16 1.79 -4.92
N GLY A 65 10.38 2.38 -4.02
CA GLY A 65 10.25 3.82 -3.79
C GLY A 65 8.93 4.16 -3.08
N PRO A 66 8.75 5.41 -2.62
CA PRO A 66 7.57 5.80 -1.87
C PRO A 66 6.32 5.80 -2.76
N PHE A 67 5.19 5.40 -2.18
CA PHE A 67 3.87 5.76 -2.73
C PHE A 67 3.71 7.28 -2.72
N ASP A 68 2.83 7.82 -3.58
CA ASP A 68 2.56 9.25 -3.62
C ASP A 68 2.09 9.77 -2.26
N ASP A 69 2.49 10.98 -1.87
CA ASP A 69 2.18 11.55 -0.56
C ASP A 69 0.67 11.56 -0.28
N LYS A 70 -0.16 11.81 -1.31
CA LYS A 70 -1.62 11.79 -1.14
C LYS A 70 -2.15 10.40 -0.87
N GLN A 71 -1.56 9.36 -1.48
CA GLN A 71 -1.92 7.97 -1.22
C GLN A 71 -1.55 7.60 0.22
N CYS A 72 -0.33 7.94 0.66
CA CYS A 72 0.14 7.69 2.02
C CYS A 72 -0.72 8.41 3.06
N GLN A 73 -1.01 9.70 2.88
CA GLN A 73 -1.86 10.47 3.78
C GLN A 73 -3.28 9.90 3.85
N LYS A 74 -3.83 9.43 2.72
CA LYS A 74 -5.14 8.78 2.71
C LYS A 74 -5.11 7.42 3.42
N ALA A 75 -4.08 6.61 3.20
CA ALA A 75 -3.89 5.34 3.89
C ALA A 75 -3.77 5.53 5.41
N ILE A 76 -3.00 6.52 5.87
CA ILE A 76 -2.90 6.92 7.28
C ILE A 76 -4.28 7.25 7.86
N ARG A 77 -5.04 8.13 7.20
CA ARG A 77 -6.38 8.51 7.68
C ARG A 77 -7.34 7.32 7.76
N LEU A 78 -7.29 6.41 6.79
CA LEU A 78 -8.12 5.21 6.79
C LEU A 78 -7.74 4.26 7.93
N ALA A 79 -6.44 4.05 8.18
CA ALA A 79 -5.96 3.27 9.30
C ALA A 79 -6.42 3.87 10.64
N GLU A 80 -6.25 5.18 10.84
CA GLU A 80 -6.65 5.86 12.07
C GLU A 80 -8.17 5.83 12.29
N TYR A 81 -8.95 6.04 11.24
CA TYR A 81 -10.41 5.94 11.30
C TYR A 81 -10.87 4.56 11.78
N GLN A 82 -10.15 3.49 11.40
CA GLN A 82 -10.44 2.11 11.78
C GLN A 82 -9.71 1.68 13.07
N GLY A 83 -8.95 2.58 13.71
CA GLY A 83 -8.19 2.29 14.94
C GLY A 83 -6.90 1.49 14.74
N HIS A 84 -6.43 1.37 13.50
CA HIS A 84 -5.21 0.64 13.12
C HIS A 84 -3.95 1.53 13.23
N PHE A 85 -3.69 2.08 14.43
CA PHE A 85 -2.58 3.04 14.64
C PHE A 85 -1.20 2.48 14.29
N GLY A 86 -0.95 1.17 14.48
CA GLY A 86 0.31 0.56 14.03
C GLY A 86 0.56 0.70 12.53
N CYS A 87 -0.50 0.65 11.71
CA CYS A 87 -0.39 0.87 10.26
C CYS A 87 -0.08 2.34 9.93
N SER A 88 -0.72 3.30 10.61
CA SER A 88 -0.45 4.71 10.36
C SER A 88 0.98 5.10 10.78
N ASP A 89 1.45 4.59 11.91
CA ASP A 89 2.80 4.82 12.41
C ASP A 89 3.85 4.20 11.47
N LEU A 90 3.62 2.96 11.00
CA LEU A 90 4.51 2.33 10.03
C LEU A 90 4.61 3.16 8.74
N ILE A 91 3.48 3.62 8.20
CA ILE A 91 3.48 4.42 6.95
C ILE A 91 4.26 5.73 7.17
N ARG A 92 4.08 6.40 8.31
CA ARG A 92 4.83 7.62 8.65
C ARG A 92 6.33 7.37 8.73
N GLU A 93 6.72 6.28 9.39
CA GLU A 93 8.13 5.89 9.52
C GLU A 93 8.76 5.63 8.15
N LEU A 94 8.06 4.88 7.29
CA LEU A 94 8.52 4.56 5.94
C LEU A 94 8.66 5.81 5.07
N MET A 95 7.71 6.75 5.16
CA MET A 95 7.80 8.05 4.48
C MET A 95 9.03 8.84 4.94
N ALA A 96 9.25 8.96 6.26
CA ALA A 96 10.39 9.69 6.82
C ALA A 96 11.74 9.09 6.40
N LYS A 97 11.83 7.75 6.37
CA LYS A 97 13.03 7.04 5.87
C LYS A 97 13.28 7.30 4.39
N SER A 98 12.23 7.32 3.57
CA SER A 98 12.35 7.60 2.14
C SER A 98 12.81 9.03 1.85
N THR A 99 12.47 10.00 2.70
CA THR A 99 12.96 11.39 2.56
C THR A 99 14.39 11.58 3.04
N ALA A 100 14.84 10.79 4.03
CA ALA A 100 16.19 10.86 4.58
C ALA A 100 17.26 10.17 3.71
N GLY A 101 16.87 9.21 2.88
CA GLY A 101 17.78 8.51 1.95
C GLY A 101 18.20 9.30 0.71
N SER A 102 17.58 10.45 0.43
CA SER A 102 17.87 11.27 -0.77
C SER A 102 19.02 12.27 -0.57
N SER A 103 19.66 12.31 0.59
CA SER A 103 20.78 13.21 0.91
C SER A 103 22.16 12.55 0.91
N GLU A 104 22.29 11.31 0.45
CA GLU A 104 23.59 10.62 0.30
C GLU A 104 23.76 10.10 -1.14
N SER A 105 24.07 11.02 -2.06
CA SER A 105 24.75 10.73 -3.33
C SER A 105 25.42 11.98 -3.89
#